data_AF-A0A944SD82-F1
#
_entry.id   AF-A0A944SD82-F1
#
_cell.length_a   1.000
_cell.length_b   1.000
_cell.length_c   1.000
_cell.angle_alpha   90.00
_cell.angle_beta   90.00
_cell.angle_gamma   90.00
#
_symmetry.space_group_name_H-M   'P 1'
#
loop_
_entity.id
_entity.type
_entity.pdbx_description
1 polymer ?
#
loop_
_entity_poly.entity_id
_entity_poly.type
_entity_poly.pdbx_seq_one_letter_code
_entity_poly.pdbx_strand_id
1 'polypeptide(L)'
;MIDAPRIHVPSTAEKGEVVRVRAKIPHPMETGWRKDHDGKEVPRNRINRFVCTFNGTEVFSADMFSGVSADPYLSFFVRVEESGTVACTWEADEGKTFKRSATINVA
;
A
#
# COMPACT_ATOMS: atom_id res chain seq x y z
N MET A 1 -0.50 -17.16 7.62
CA MET A 1 0.66 -16.26 7.41
C MET A 1 0.17 -15.17 6.48
N ILE A 2 0.36 -13.88 6.80
CA ILE A 2 0.02 -12.81 5.87
C ILE A 2 1.08 -12.82 4.77
N ASP A 3 0.67 -13.03 3.53
CA ASP A 3 1.56 -12.98 2.37
C ASP A 3 2.20 -11.58 2.24
N ALA A 4 3.44 -11.53 1.74
CA ALA A 4 4.17 -10.27 1.65
C ALA A 4 3.48 -9.24 0.74
N PRO A 5 3.55 -7.93 1.05
CA PRO A 5 3.05 -6.87 0.18
C PRO A 5 3.73 -6.89 -1.19
N ARG A 6 2.98 -6.51 -2.21
CA ARG A 6 3.43 -6.43 -3.61
C ARG A 6 3.34 -5.00 -4.10
N ILE A 7 4.39 -4.56 -4.76
CA ILE A 7 4.36 -3.33 -5.55
C ILE A 7 4.80 -3.64 -6.96
N HIS A 8 4.20 -2.96 -7.91
CA HIS A 8 4.56 -3.04 -9.30
C HIS A 8 4.71 -1.63 -9.87
N VAL A 9 5.90 -1.38 -10.38
CA VAL A 9 6.34 -0.17 -11.06
C VAL A 9 7.20 -0.59 -12.26
N PRO A 10 7.26 0.20 -13.35
CA PRO A 10 8.23 -0.03 -14.41
C PRO A 10 9.67 -0.01 -13.86
N SER A 11 10.55 -0.88 -14.37
CA SER A 11 11.97 -0.86 -14.01
C SER A 11 12.71 0.35 -14.61
N THR A 12 12.15 0.94 -15.67
CA THR A 12 12.72 2.06 -16.42
C THR A 12 11.64 3.09 -16.75
N ALA A 13 12.01 4.36 -16.82
CA ALA A 13 11.15 5.47 -17.23
C ALA A 13 11.97 6.53 -17.99
N GLU A 14 11.33 7.32 -18.85
CA GLU A 14 11.94 8.54 -19.39
C GLU A 14 11.92 9.67 -18.37
N LYS A 15 12.84 10.63 -18.48
CA LYS A 15 12.83 11.81 -17.63
C LYS A 15 11.53 12.60 -17.80
N GLY A 16 10.81 12.79 -16.70
CA GLY A 16 9.52 13.48 -16.66
C GLY A 16 8.33 12.59 -17.01
N GLU A 17 8.53 11.29 -17.25
CA GLU A 17 7.46 10.34 -17.54
C GLU A 17 6.53 10.15 -16.33
N VAL A 18 5.23 10.02 -16.60
CA VAL A 18 4.22 9.70 -15.58
C VAL A 18 3.96 8.20 -15.57
N VAL A 19 4.47 7.52 -14.55
CA VAL A 19 4.37 6.06 -14.42
C VAL A 19 3.24 5.65 -13.48
N ARG A 20 2.64 4.48 -13.74
CA ARG A 20 1.62 3.90 -12.86
C ARG A 20 2.26 3.05 -11.77
N VAL A 21 2.03 3.42 -10.52
CA VAL A 21 2.34 2.61 -9.35
C VAL A 21 1.12 1.76 -8.99
N ARG A 22 1.35 0.48 -8.73
CA ARG A 22 0.33 -0.47 -8.26
C ARG A 22 0.82 -1.11 -6.97
N ALA A 23 0.06 -0.96 -5.89
CA ALA A 23 0.42 -1.41 -4.56
C ALA A 23 -0.70 -2.31 -4.01
N LYS A 24 -0.37 -3.55 -3.62
CA LYS A 24 -1.31 -4.53 -3.07
C LYS A 24 -0.74 -5.14 -1.80
N ILE A 25 -1.56 -5.22 -0.75
CA ILE A 25 -1.21 -5.98 0.46
C ILE A 25 -2.25 -7.07 0.71
N PRO A 26 -1.84 -8.34 0.88
CA PRO A 26 -2.73 -9.38 1.39
C PRO A 26 -3.17 -9.04 2.82
N HIS A 27 -4.45 -8.79 3.06
CA HIS A 27 -4.94 -8.38 4.39
C HIS A 27 -6.45 -8.57 4.51
N PRO A 28 -6.98 -9.12 5.63
CA PRO A 28 -8.41 -9.41 5.77
C PRO A 28 -9.29 -8.16 5.80
N MET A 29 -8.77 -7.02 6.28
CA MET A 29 -9.53 -5.78 6.48
C MET A 29 -10.79 -6.00 7.34
N GLU A 30 -10.63 -6.71 8.46
CA GLU A 30 -11.73 -6.98 9.38
C GLU A 30 -12.21 -5.67 10.00
N THR A 31 -13.48 -5.34 9.77
CA THR A 31 -14.06 -4.03 10.12
C THR A 31 -14.43 -3.93 11.59
N GLY A 32 -14.60 -5.09 12.26
CA GLY A 32 -15.14 -5.18 13.60
C GLY A 32 -16.65 -5.47 13.64
N TRP A 33 -17.34 -5.46 12.49
CA TRP A 33 -18.81 -5.62 12.45
C TRP A 33 -19.27 -7.05 12.22
N ARG A 34 -18.37 -7.92 11.75
CA ARG A 34 -18.69 -9.33 11.51
C ARG A 34 -18.82 -10.07 12.83
N LYS A 35 -19.82 -10.94 12.93
CA LYS A 35 -19.99 -11.87 14.06
C LYS A 35 -19.40 -13.24 13.74
N ASP A 36 -18.87 -13.91 14.75
CA ASP A 36 -18.47 -15.32 14.67
C ASP A 36 -19.68 -16.27 14.86
N HIS A 37 -19.40 -17.57 14.87
CA HIS A 37 -20.41 -18.61 15.10
C HIS A 37 -21.15 -18.45 16.44
N ASP A 38 -20.48 -17.94 17.46
CA ASP A 38 -21.03 -17.75 18.81
C ASP A 38 -21.75 -16.39 18.94
N GLY A 39 -21.86 -15.63 17.84
CA GLY A 39 -22.49 -14.32 17.79
C GLY A 39 -21.64 -13.18 18.35
N LYS A 40 -20.37 -13.41 18.67
CA LYS A 40 -19.44 -12.39 19.18
C LYS A 40 -18.85 -11.59 18.02
N GLU A 41 -18.62 -10.31 18.25
CA GLU A 41 -17.93 -9.46 17.28
C GLU A 41 -16.49 -9.89 17.10
N VAL A 42 -16.06 -9.99 15.86
CA VAL A 42 -14.66 -10.28 15.55
C VAL A 42 -13.86 -9.00 15.71
N PRO A 43 -12.73 -9.00 16.45
CA PRO A 43 -11.93 -7.81 16.66
C PRO A 43 -11.50 -7.16 15.35
N ARG A 44 -11.60 -5.84 15.31
CA ARG A 44 -11.17 -5.06 14.16
C ARG A 44 -9.67 -5.27 13.90
N ASN A 45 -9.34 -5.47 12.63
CA ASN A 45 -7.97 -5.56 12.15
C ASN A 45 -7.94 -5.08 10.71
N ARG A 46 -7.60 -3.80 10.51
CA ARG A 46 -7.48 -3.18 9.19
C ARG A 46 -6.13 -2.49 8.98
N ILE A 47 -5.76 -2.32 7.72
CA ILE A 47 -4.82 -1.28 7.31
C ILE A 47 -5.54 0.06 7.51
N ASN A 48 -4.92 0.99 8.23
CA ASN A 48 -5.48 2.30 8.53
C ASN A 48 -4.79 3.44 7.77
N ARG A 49 -3.51 3.26 7.37
CA ARG A 49 -2.76 4.25 6.59
C ARG A 49 -1.86 3.60 5.56
N PHE A 50 -1.77 4.22 4.39
CA PHE A 50 -0.80 3.91 3.36
C PHE A 50 -0.01 5.16 3.00
N VAL A 51 1.31 5.02 2.85
CA VAL A 51 2.21 6.08 2.39
C VAL A 51 3.13 5.52 1.32
N CYS A 52 3.27 6.24 0.21
CA CYS A 52 4.25 5.99 -0.82
C CYS A 52 5.21 7.17 -0.91
N THR A 53 6.51 6.89 -0.88
CA THR A 53 7.57 7.86 -1.10
C THR A 53 8.37 7.54 -2.35
N PHE A 54 8.93 8.58 -2.96
CA PHE A 54 9.93 8.49 -4.02
C PHE A 54 11.18 9.25 -3.55
N ASN A 55 12.32 8.57 -3.48
CA ASN A 55 13.58 9.14 -2.94
C ASN A 55 13.40 9.84 -1.58
N GLY A 56 12.54 9.27 -0.71
CA GLY A 56 12.23 9.81 0.62
C GLY A 56 11.17 10.91 0.65
N THR A 57 10.74 11.45 -0.50
CA THR A 57 9.67 12.45 -0.59
C THR A 57 8.31 11.76 -0.72
N GLU A 58 7.33 12.13 0.09
CA GLU A 58 5.96 11.62 -0.03
C GLU A 58 5.34 12.02 -1.37
N VAL A 59 4.90 11.02 -2.15
CA VAL A 59 4.24 11.22 -3.45
C VAL A 59 2.77 10.85 -3.43
N PHE A 60 2.35 10.03 -2.46
CA PHE A 60 0.96 9.63 -2.27
C PHE A 60 0.74 9.15 -0.84
N SER A 61 -0.39 9.51 -0.25
CA SER A 61 -0.88 8.94 1.00
C SER A 61 -2.39 8.70 0.94
N ALA A 62 -2.85 7.72 1.71
CA ALA A 62 -4.27 7.42 1.85
C ALA A 62 -4.58 6.90 3.25
N ASP A 63 -5.61 7.50 3.86
CA ASP A 63 -6.24 6.97 5.07
C ASP A 63 -7.30 5.95 4.68
N MET A 64 -7.21 4.76 5.26
CA MET A 64 -8.09 3.63 4.97
C MET A 64 -9.08 3.41 6.10
N PHE A 65 -10.36 3.33 5.72
CA PHE A 65 -11.48 3.10 6.63
C PHE A 65 -12.19 1.79 6.27
N SER A 66 -13.26 1.48 7.01
CA SER A 66 -14.01 0.22 6.89
C SER A 66 -14.68 -0.01 5.52
N GLY A 67 -14.66 0.98 4.61
CA GLY A 67 -15.13 0.82 3.23
C GLY A 67 -14.11 0.19 2.28
N VAL A 68 -12.86 -0.02 2.71
CA VAL A 68 -11.82 -0.64 1.89
C VAL A 68 -11.91 -2.16 2.00
N SER A 69 -12.04 -2.84 0.86
CA SER A 69 -12.13 -4.29 0.76
C SER A 69 -10.89 -5.01 1.26
N ALA A 70 -11.05 -6.29 1.58
CA ALA A 70 -9.94 -7.23 1.79
C ALA A 70 -8.96 -7.20 0.60
N ASP A 71 -7.70 -7.50 0.90
CA ASP A 71 -6.55 -7.34 0.02
C ASP A 71 -6.44 -5.94 -0.62
N PRO A 72 -6.26 -4.86 0.18
CA PRO A 72 -6.26 -3.49 -0.33
C PRO A 72 -5.33 -3.32 -1.53
N TYR A 73 -5.90 -2.78 -2.60
CA TYR A 73 -5.22 -2.44 -3.84
C TYR A 73 -5.34 -0.95 -4.12
N LEU A 74 -4.21 -0.29 -4.35
CA LEU A 74 -4.12 1.10 -4.76
C LEU A 74 -3.40 1.20 -6.09
N SER A 75 -3.92 2.06 -6.97
CA SER A 75 -3.25 2.44 -8.20
C SER A 75 -3.29 3.94 -8.37
N PHE A 76 -2.11 4.53 -8.55
CA PHE A 76 -1.92 5.97 -8.69
C PHE A 76 -0.75 6.23 -9.64
N PHE A 77 -0.54 7.50 -9.99
CA PHE A 77 0.50 7.91 -10.90
C PHE A 77 1.55 8.76 -10.17
N VAL A 78 2.80 8.60 -10.56
CA VAL A 78 3.93 9.39 -10.05
C VAL A 78 4.74 9.86 -11.26
N ARG A 79 5.18 11.12 -11.24
CA ARG A 79 6.13 11.64 -12.22
C ARG A 79 7.55 11.29 -11.79
N VAL A 80 8.35 10.73 -12.70
CA VAL A 80 9.73 10.31 -12.43
C VAL A 80 10.69 11.25 -13.15
N GLU A 81 11.43 12.06 -12.39
CA GLU A 81 12.41 13.03 -12.93
C GLU A 81 13.85 12.49 -12.92
N GLU A 82 14.11 11.50 -12.06
CA GLU A 82 15.42 10.91 -11.82
C GLU A 82 15.28 9.43 -11.43
N SER A 83 16.37 8.67 -11.54
CA SER A 83 16.41 7.31 -11.00
C SER A 83 16.20 7.31 -9.49
N GLY A 84 15.49 6.32 -8.97
CA GLY A 84 15.14 6.34 -7.57
C GLY A 84 14.43 5.11 -7.05
N THR A 85 14.08 5.19 -5.78
CA THR A 85 13.35 4.13 -5.07
C THR A 85 11.94 4.60 -4.76
N VAL A 86 10.95 3.82 -5.22
CA VAL A 86 9.57 3.88 -4.76
C VAL A 86 9.47 3.00 -3.51
N ALA A 87 9.10 3.58 -2.37
CA ALA A 87 8.91 2.86 -1.11
C ALA A 87 7.48 3.04 -0.61
N CYS A 88 6.81 1.92 -0.34
CA CYS A 88 5.45 1.86 0.15
C CYS A 88 5.42 1.33 1.58
N THR A 89 4.66 1.98 2.45
CA THR A 89 4.42 1.59 3.84
C THR A 89 2.92 1.47 4.09
N TRP A 90 2.52 0.36 4.70
CA TRP A 90 1.16 0.13 5.20
C TRP A 90 1.21 0.02 6.71
N GLU A 91 0.38 0.80 7.38
CA GLU A 91 0.18 0.75 8.82
C GLU A 91 -1.17 0.09 9.09
N ALA A 92 -1.17 -0.90 9.98
CA ALA A 92 -2.36 -1.59 10.42
C ALA A 92 -2.72 -1.20 11.85
N ASP A 93 -3.90 -1.62 12.27
CA ASP A 93 -4.28 -1.59 13.67
C ASP A 93 -3.25 -2.38 14.53
N GLU A 94 -3.18 -2.07 15.82
CA GLU A 94 -2.15 -2.58 16.74
C GLU A 94 -0.71 -2.16 16.39
N GLY A 95 -0.52 -1.17 15.51
CA GLY A 95 0.79 -0.60 15.17
C GLY A 95 1.65 -1.48 14.26
N LYS A 96 1.10 -2.56 13.70
CA LYS A 96 1.82 -3.42 12.76
C LYS A 96 2.12 -2.64 11.48
N THR A 97 3.36 -2.72 11.02
CA THR A 97 3.82 -2.00 9.82
C THR A 97 4.36 -2.98 8.79
N PHE A 98 3.98 -2.77 7.53
CA PHE A 98 4.48 -3.53 6.39
C PHE A 98 5.15 -2.58 5.40
N LYS A 99 6.28 -3.00 4.82
CA LYS A 99 7.07 -2.16 3.91
C LYS A 99 7.44 -2.93 2.65
N ARG A 100 7.47 -2.23 1.52
CA ARG A 100 7.97 -2.76 0.25
C ARG A 100 8.58 -1.65 -0.59
N SER A 101 9.68 -1.94 -1.28
CA SER A 101 10.35 -1.00 -2.17
C SER A 101 10.69 -1.61 -3.52
N ALA A 102 10.85 -0.75 -4.53
CA ALA A 102 11.23 -1.08 -5.89
C ALA A 102 11.99 0.10 -6.50
N THR A 103 12.92 -0.23 -7.38
CA THR A 103 13.77 0.75 -8.06
C THR A 103 13.22 1.06 -9.45
N ILE A 104 13.30 2.33 -9.83
CA ILE A 104 13.03 2.82 -11.19
C ILE A 104 14.28 3.53 -11.68
N ASN A 105 14.75 3.18 -12.88
CA ASN A 105 15.89 3.84 -13.52
C ASN A 105 15.40 4.79 -14.61
N VAL A 106 15.88 6.03 -14.60
CA VAL A 106 15.65 6.96 -15.72
C VAL A 106 16.68 6.71 -16.81
N ALA A 107 16.19 6.60 -18.05
CA ALA A 107 17.01 6.44 -19.26
C ALA A 107 17.61 7.77 -19.74
#